data_AF-A0A060T967-F1
#
_entry.id   AF-A0A060T967-F1
#
_cell.length_a   1.000
_cell.length_b   1.000
_cell.length_c   1.000
_cell.angle_alpha   90.00
_cell.angle_beta   90.00
_cell.angle_gamma   90.00
#
_symmetry.space_group_name_H-M   'P 1'
#
loop_
_entity.id
_entity.type
_entity.pdbx_description
1 polymer ?
#
loop_
_entity_poly.entity_id
_entity_poly.type
_entity_poly.pdbx_seq_one_letter_code
_entity_poly.pdbx_strand_id
1 'polypeptide(L)'
;MADKLDQPDQPGQKEHTEQVDSTVHTDSANNNPSQPSRPKIKKRKSQSEEDFQRQAQLYQKGPVVQTPSWLLQRDYNSVDHSAKIERGYLKSAAERAFYMRDYPRAIELCDVARDQGWDQSSKDFQELEHLRNKAMEAMARS
;
A
#
# COMPACT_ATOMS: atom_id res chain seq x y z
N MET A 1 -28.70 16.28 45.27
CA MET A 1 -27.59 17.26 45.32
C MET A 1 -26.39 16.58 45.96
N ALA A 2 -25.42 16.19 45.16
CA ALA A 2 -23.98 16.07 45.48
C ALA A 2 -23.28 15.39 44.29
N ASP A 3 -22.78 16.23 43.40
CA ASP A 3 -21.82 15.98 42.33
C ASP A 3 -20.64 15.09 42.77
N LYS A 4 -20.32 14.09 41.95
CA LYS A 4 -18.97 13.51 41.89
C LYS A 4 -18.35 13.95 40.57
N LEU A 5 -17.59 15.05 40.62
CA LEU A 5 -16.70 15.46 39.55
C LEU A 5 -15.45 14.57 39.57
N ASP A 6 -15.26 13.88 38.46
CA ASP A 6 -14.06 13.13 38.07
C ASP A 6 -12.96 14.13 37.68
N GLN A 7 -11.75 13.99 38.23
CA GLN A 7 -10.61 14.86 37.90
C GLN A 7 -9.84 14.27 36.71
N PRO A 8 -9.51 15.07 35.67
CA PRO A 8 -8.64 14.62 34.61
C PRO A 8 -7.16 14.69 35.05
N ASP A 9 -6.49 13.56 34.87
CA ASP A 9 -5.04 13.35 35.05
C ASP A 9 -4.27 14.20 34.02
N GLN A 10 -3.35 15.06 34.48
CA GLN A 10 -2.52 15.89 33.60
C GLN A 10 -1.23 15.15 33.20
N PRO A 11 -0.84 15.13 31.92
CA PRO A 11 0.47 14.64 31.52
C PRO A 11 1.56 15.68 31.81
N GLY A 12 2.50 15.28 32.68
CA GLY A 12 3.65 16.08 33.09
C GLY A 12 4.54 16.53 31.92
N GLN A 13 4.79 17.84 31.90
CA GLN A 13 5.80 18.47 31.06
C GLN A 13 7.20 18.02 31.50
N LYS A 14 8.03 17.56 30.55
CA LYS A 14 9.48 17.39 30.77
C LYS A 14 10.24 18.39 29.91
N GLU A 15 10.62 19.44 30.62
CA GLU A 15 11.75 20.35 30.49
C GLU A 15 12.68 20.16 29.28
N HIS A 16 12.73 21.23 28.49
CA HIS A 16 13.86 21.60 27.64
C HIS A 16 15.10 21.86 28.52
N THR A 17 16.24 21.28 28.14
CA THR A 17 17.55 21.80 28.55
C THR A 17 18.46 21.77 27.33
N GLU A 18 18.59 22.95 26.75
CA GLU A 18 19.67 23.37 25.86
C GLU A 18 21.00 23.50 26.63
N GLN A 19 22.09 23.69 25.88
CA GLN A 19 23.48 23.98 26.28
C GLN A 19 24.41 22.75 26.25
N VAL A 20 25.65 22.78 25.74
CA VAL A 20 26.48 23.79 25.05
C VAL A 20 27.68 23.04 24.42
N ASP A 21 28.28 23.65 23.40
CA ASP A 21 29.60 23.36 22.83
C ASP A 21 30.72 23.26 23.88
N SER A 22 31.71 22.38 23.65
CA SER A 22 33.13 22.64 23.94
C SER A 22 34.07 21.53 23.42
N THR A 23 34.97 21.92 22.52
CA THR A 23 36.13 21.20 22.01
C THR A 23 37.31 21.30 22.98
N VAL A 24 38.00 20.19 23.33
CA VAL A 24 39.47 20.15 23.56
C VAL A 24 40.03 18.74 23.29
N HIS A 25 41.08 18.64 22.48
CA HIS A 25 41.96 17.48 22.35
C HIS A 25 43.04 17.50 23.44
N THR A 26 43.25 16.37 24.12
CA THR A 26 44.48 16.07 24.85
C THR A 26 44.78 14.58 24.76
N ASP A 27 45.89 14.25 24.10
CA ASP A 27 46.50 12.93 24.07
C ASP A 27 47.08 12.58 25.45
N SER A 28 46.68 11.43 26.00
CA SER A 28 47.40 10.76 27.09
C SER A 28 47.03 9.28 27.09
N ALA A 29 48.00 8.45 26.70
CA ALA A 29 47.89 7.01 26.69
C ALA A 29 47.86 6.49 28.13
N ASN A 30 46.72 5.95 28.57
CA ASN A 30 46.58 5.26 29.83
C ASN A 30 46.10 3.82 29.58
N ASN A 31 47.01 2.85 29.76
CA ASN A 31 46.74 1.42 29.64
C ASN A 31 46.00 0.94 30.89
N ASN A 32 44.67 0.81 30.80
CA ASN A 32 43.83 0.18 31.81
C ASN A 32 43.00 -0.93 31.13
N PRO A 33 42.96 -2.18 31.65
CA PRO A 33 42.25 -3.28 31.00
C PRO A 33 40.76 -2.96 30.86
N SER A 34 40.31 -2.95 29.60
CA SER A 34 38.97 -2.56 29.19
C SER A 34 37.92 -3.51 29.76
N GLN A 35 37.01 -2.96 30.56
CA GLN A 35 35.76 -3.66 30.88
C GLN A 35 34.96 -3.89 29.59
N PRO A 36 34.23 -5.02 29.46
CA PRO A 36 33.39 -5.29 28.30
C PRO A 36 32.33 -4.20 28.18
N SER A 37 32.40 -3.40 27.11
CA SER A 37 31.44 -2.34 26.85
C SER A 37 30.06 -2.95 26.68
N ARG A 38 29.08 -2.53 27.50
CA ARG A 38 27.69 -2.99 27.38
C ARG A 38 27.19 -2.75 25.95
N PRO A 39 26.51 -3.72 25.32
CA PRO A 39 26.03 -3.57 23.96
C PRO A 39 25.07 -2.36 23.89
N LYS A 40 25.32 -1.47 22.93
CA LYS A 40 24.47 -0.30 22.68
C LYS A 40 23.05 -0.81 22.40
N ILE A 41 22.13 -0.50 23.31
CA ILE A 41 20.70 -0.84 23.17
C ILE A 41 20.19 -0.14 21.91
N LYS A 42 19.75 -0.93 20.91
CA LYS A 42 19.14 -0.40 19.69
C LYS A 42 17.85 0.33 20.05
N LYS A 43 17.89 1.67 20.06
CA LYS A 43 16.68 2.49 20.16
C LYS A 43 15.84 2.23 18.90
N ARG A 44 14.60 1.77 19.09
CA ARG A 44 13.62 1.63 18.02
C ARG A 44 13.20 3.03 17.56
N LYS A 45 13.05 3.23 16.26
CA LYS A 45 12.45 4.45 15.71
C LYS A 45 10.97 4.45 16.10
N SER A 46 10.49 5.53 16.71
CA SER A 46 9.07 5.74 16.91
C SER A 46 8.38 5.89 15.55
N GLN A 47 7.16 5.38 15.45
CA GLN A 47 6.33 5.61 14.28
C GLN A 47 6.05 7.11 14.12
N SER A 48 5.99 7.62 12.89
CA SER A 48 5.57 9.00 12.66
C SER A 48 4.09 9.18 12.97
N GLU A 49 3.69 10.38 13.39
CA GLU A 49 2.28 10.69 13.67
C GLU A 49 1.41 10.49 12.41
N GLU A 50 1.95 10.82 11.22
CA GLU A 50 1.25 10.63 9.95
C GLU A 50 1.01 9.14 9.65
N ASP A 51 2.01 8.28 9.88
CA ASP A 51 1.86 6.84 9.69
C ASP A 51 0.85 6.24 10.69
N PHE A 52 0.84 6.74 11.93
CA PHE A 52 -0.10 6.30 12.95
C PHE A 52 -1.54 6.65 12.53
N GLN A 53 -1.78 7.89 12.10
CA GLN A 53 -3.10 8.32 11.63
C GLN A 53 -3.55 7.53 10.40
N ARG A 54 -2.66 7.29 9.43
CA ARG A 54 -2.95 6.46 8.26
C ARG A 54 -3.37 5.04 8.66
N GLN A 55 -2.65 4.42 9.60
CA GLN A 55 -3.00 3.09 10.11
C GLN A 55 -4.33 3.10 10.87
N ALA A 56 -4.57 4.10 11.71
CA ALA A 56 -5.82 4.24 12.45
C ALA A 56 -7.03 4.32 11.50
N GLN A 57 -6.92 5.10 10.40
CA GLN A 57 -7.97 5.18 9.38
C GLN A 57 -8.22 3.83 8.69
N LEU A 58 -7.15 3.07 8.40
CA LEU A 58 -7.28 1.72 7.83
C LEU A 58 -7.95 0.75 8.80
N TYR A 59 -7.60 0.80 10.09
CA TYR A 59 -8.23 -0.05 11.11
C TYR A 59 -9.70 0.28 11.35
N GLN A 60 -10.09 1.56 11.26
CA GLN A 60 -11.50 1.96 11.31
C GLN A 60 -12.30 1.38 10.14
N LYS A 61 -11.72 1.35 8.93
CA LYS A 61 -12.35 0.77 7.73
C LYS A 61 -12.44 -0.77 7.79
N GLY A 62 -11.56 -1.40 8.55
CA GLY A 62 -11.48 -2.85 8.71
C GLY A 62 -10.69 -3.54 7.58
N PRO A 63 -10.47 -4.87 7.70
CA PRO A 63 -9.79 -5.63 6.68
C PRO A 63 -10.60 -5.63 5.39
N VAL A 64 -9.93 -5.40 4.27
CA VAL A 64 -10.63 -5.42 2.99
C VAL A 64 -10.90 -6.87 2.60
N VAL A 65 -12.17 -7.26 2.65
CA VAL A 65 -12.60 -8.63 2.34
C VAL A 65 -12.53 -8.83 0.83
N GLN A 66 -11.75 -9.81 0.38
CA GLN A 66 -11.71 -10.21 -1.03
C GLN A 66 -13.04 -10.87 -1.41
N THR A 67 -13.93 -10.12 -2.02
CA THR A 67 -15.19 -10.64 -2.56
C THR A 67 -14.97 -11.23 -3.96
N PRO A 68 -15.82 -12.15 -4.42
CA PRO A 68 -15.72 -12.67 -5.78
C PRO A 68 -15.78 -11.55 -6.84
N SER A 69 -16.57 -10.50 -6.61
CA SER A 69 -16.72 -9.38 -7.55
C SER A 69 -15.63 -8.31 -7.43
N TRP A 70 -14.70 -8.43 -6.48
CA TRP A 70 -13.69 -7.39 -6.21
C TRP A 70 -12.99 -6.93 -7.48
N LEU A 71 -12.53 -7.88 -8.31
CA LEU A 71 -11.78 -7.57 -9.54
C LEU A 71 -12.60 -6.72 -10.51
N LEU A 72 -13.92 -6.88 -10.55
CA LEU A 72 -14.77 -6.14 -11.48
C LEU A 72 -15.11 -4.72 -10.98
N GLN A 73 -15.02 -4.50 -9.67
CA GLN A 73 -15.34 -3.23 -9.00
C GLN A 73 -14.18 -2.24 -8.98
N ARG A 74 -12.97 -2.68 -9.35
CA ARG A 74 -11.80 -1.81 -9.40
C ARG A 74 -11.91 -0.83 -10.56
N ASP A 75 -11.49 0.42 -10.31
CA ASP A 75 -11.28 1.38 -11.40
C ASP A 75 -9.96 1.06 -12.08
N TYR A 76 -10.02 0.67 -13.35
CA TYR A 76 -8.84 0.38 -14.16
C TYR A 76 -8.42 1.57 -15.03
N ASN A 77 -9.20 2.64 -15.11
CA ASN A 77 -8.84 3.80 -15.94
C ASN A 77 -7.79 4.67 -15.26
N SER A 78 -7.79 4.70 -13.92
CA SER A 78 -6.92 5.57 -13.11
C SER A 78 -5.65 4.90 -12.59
N VAL A 79 -5.37 3.66 -13.01
CA VAL A 79 -4.32 2.82 -12.42
C VAL A 79 -3.06 2.82 -13.29
N ASP A 80 -1.90 2.74 -12.66
CA ASP A 80 -0.63 2.59 -13.35
C ASP A 80 -0.45 1.16 -13.91
N HIS A 81 -0.70 1.00 -15.21
CA HIS A 81 -0.57 -0.28 -15.92
C HIS A 81 0.87 -0.66 -16.30
N SER A 82 1.85 0.22 -16.02
CA SER A 82 3.26 -0.16 -16.15
C SER A 82 3.66 -1.18 -15.09
N ALA A 83 2.95 -1.21 -13.96
CA ALA A 83 3.14 -2.20 -12.90
C ALA A 83 2.62 -3.58 -13.35
N LYS A 84 3.49 -4.60 -13.23
CA LYS A 84 3.14 -6.00 -13.56
C LYS A 84 1.91 -6.50 -12.81
N ILE A 85 1.77 -6.08 -11.55
CA ILE A 85 0.64 -6.45 -10.70
C ILE A 85 -0.69 -5.94 -11.30
N GLU A 86 -0.70 -4.70 -11.78
CA GLU A 86 -1.89 -4.08 -12.34
C GLU A 86 -2.29 -4.71 -13.66
N ARG A 87 -1.30 -5.07 -14.49
CA ARG A 87 -1.57 -5.87 -15.69
C ARG A 87 -2.23 -7.21 -15.38
N GLY A 88 -1.74 -7.89 -14.35
CA GLY A 88 -2.34 -9.14 -13.87
C GLY A 88 -3.79 -8.96 -13.44
N TYR A 89 -4.08 -7.89 -12.68
CA TYR A 89 -5.44 -7.61 -12.24
C TYR A 89 -6.40 -7.27 -13.38
N LEU A 90 -5.95 -6.49 -14.37
CA LEU A 90 -6.79 -6.15 -15.53
C LEU A 90 -7.15 -7.41 -16.33
N LYS A 91 -6.14 -8.26 -16.58
CA LYS A 91 -6.32 -9.53 -17.28
C LYS A 91 -7.31 -10.45 -16.57
N SER A 92 -7.09 -10.69 -15.27
CA SER A 92 -7.99 -11.54 -14.49
C SER A 92 -9.40 -10.97 -14.39
N ALA A 93 -9.56 -9.64 -14.38
CA ALA A 93 -10.87 -9.00 -14.43
C ALA A 93 -11.58 -9.23 -15.78
N ALA A 94 -10.87 -9.07 -16.89
CA ALA A 94 -11.42 -9.32 -18.22
C ALA A 94 -11.86 -10.78 -18.40
N GLU A 95 -11.00 -11.74 -18.02
CA GLU A 95 -11.31 -13.17 -18.02
C GLU A 95 -12.55 -13.47 -17.18
N ARG A 96 -12.62 -12.89 -15.98
CA ARG A 96 -13.75 -13.08 -15.07
C ARG A 96 -15.05 -12.54 -15.66
N ALA A 97 -15.03 -11.33 -16.22
CA ALA A 97 -16.20 -10.75 -16.87
C ALA A 97 -16.72 -11.65 -18.00
N PHE A 98 -15.80 -12.19 -18.82
CA PHE A 98 -16.13 -13.13 -19.88
C PHE A 98 -16.80 -14.41 -19.34
N TYR A 99 -16.25 -15.03 -18.28
CA TYR A 99 -16.84 -16.24 -17.69
C TYR A 99 -18.19 -15.98 -17.02
N MET A 100 -18.41 -14.77 -16.50
CA MET A 100 -19.70 -14.33 -15.98
C MET A 100 -20.71 -13.99 -17.10
N ARG A 101 -20.32 -14.13 -18.37
CA ARG A 101 -21.10 -13.74 -19.56
C ARG A 101 -21.43 -12.25 -19.61
N ASP A 102 -20.68 -11.42 -18.88
CA ASP A 102 -20.72 -9.98 -19.00
C ASP A 102 -19.76 -9.56 -20.12
N TYR A 103 -20.16 -9.87 -21.36
CA TYR A 103 -19.35 -9.61 -22.55
C TYR A 103 -19.08 -8.12 -22.79
N PRO A 104 -20.02 -7.18 -22.57
CA PRO A 104 -19.72 -5.75 -22.68
C PRO A 104 -18.57 -5.36 -21.75
N ARG A 105 -18.64 -5.78 -20.47
CA ARG A 105 -17.59 -5.46 -19.51
C ARG A 105 -16.24 -6.09 -19.84
N ALA A 106 -16.25 -7.32 -20.37
CA ALA A 106 -15.02 -7.97 -20.81
C ALA A 106 -14.34 -7.17 -21.95
N ILE A 107 -15.13 -6.68 -22.91
CA ILE A 107 -14.62 -5.87 -24.03
C ILE A 107 -14.06 -4.55 -23.51
N GLU A 108 -14.76 -3.85 -22.63
CA GLU A 108 -14.28 -2.60 -22.02
C GLU A 108 -12.91 -2.80 -21.35
N LEU A 109 -12.74 -3.85 -20.56
CA LEU A 109 -11.48 -4.13 -19.87
C LEU A 109 -10.33 -4.45 -20.85
N CYS A 110 -10.63 -5.15 -21.95
CA CYS A 110 -9.65 -5.36 -23.02
C CYS A 110 -9.30 -4.05 -23.76
N ASP A 111 -10.27 -3.16 -23.93
CA ASP A 111 -10.06 -1.87 -24.59
C ASP A 111 -9.20 -0.94 -23.73
N VAL A 112 -9.36 -0.98 -22.39
CA VAL A 112 -8.45 -0.29 -21.46
C VAL A 112 -7.00 -0.71 -21.68
N ALA A 113 -6.70 -2.00 -21.86
CA ALA A 113 -5.34 -2.45 -22.13
C ALA A 113 -4.77 -1.87 -23.44
N ARG A 114 -5.62 -1.73 -24.47
CA ARG A 114 -5.23 -1.14 -25.76
C ARG A 114 -4.97 0.36 -25.64
N ASP A 115 -5.88 1.08 -25.01
CA ASP A 115 -5.81 2.54 -24.87
C ASP A 115 -4.62 2.97 -24.01
N GLN A 116 -4.21 2.12 -23.07
CA GLN A 116 -3.04 2.32 -22.22
C GLN A 116 -1.71 1.94 -22.91
N GLY A 117 -1.75 1.56 -24.20
CA GLY A 117 -0.56 1.32 -25.00
C GLY A 117 0.25 0.09 -24.60
N TRP A 118 -0.43 -0.97 -24.14
CA TRP A 118 0.25 -2.23 -23.86
C TRP A 118 0.97 -2.75 -25.12
N ASP A 119 2.13 -3.38 -24.90
CA ASP A 119 2.91 -3.95 -25.98
C ASP A 119 2.10 -5.03 -26.72
N GLN A 120 1.80 -4.77 -28.00
CA GLN A 120 0.99 -5.65 -28.84
C GLN A 120 1.68 -6.99 -29.12
N SER A 121 3.00 -7.04 -29.01
CA SER A 121 3.76 -8.29 -29.15
C SER A 121 3.73 -9.13 -27.88
N SER A 122 3.29 -8.54 -26.75
CA SER A 122 3.25 -9.25 -25.48
C SER A 122 2.17 -10.33 -25.49
N LYS A 123 2.51 -11.47 -24.89
CA LYS A 123 1.59 -12.61 -24.73
C LYS A 123 0.31 -12.21 -24.00
N ASP A 124 0.42 -11.37 -22.96
CA ASP A 124 -0.76 -10.92 -22.20
C ASP A 124 -1.71 -10.08 -23.08
N PHE A 125 -1.17 -9.23 -23.95
CA PHE A 125 -2.00 -8.46 -24.88
C PHE A 125 -2.68 -9.35 -25.91
N GLN A 126 -1.95 -10.31 -26.50
CA GLN A 126 -2.52 -11.27 -27.46
C GLN A 126 -3.65 -12.11 -26.84
N GLU A 127 -3.50 -12.52 -25.59
CA GLU A 127 -4.55 -13.25 -24.86
C GLU A 127 -5.78 -12.38 -24.60
N LEU A 128 -5.59 -11.10 -24.24
CA LEU A 128 -6.69 -10.13 -24.09
C LEU A 128 -7.39 -9.83 -25.42
N GLU A 129 -6.65 -9.73 -26.52
CA GLU A 129 -7.21 -9.52 -27.85
C GLU A 129 -8.03 -10.73 -28.31
N HIS A 130 -7.52 -11.93 -28.09
CA HIS A 130 -8.28 -13.17 -28.33
C HIS A 130 -9.55 -13.23 -27.49
N LEU A 131 -9.47 -12.88 -26.21
CA LEU A 131 -10.61 -12.84 -25.31
C LEU A 131 -11.67 -11.82 -25.78
N ARG A 132 -11.22 -10.65 -26.22
CA ARG A 132 -12.08 -9.60 -26.77
C ARG A 132 -12.83 -10.08 -28.02
N ASN A 133 -12.13 -10.69 -28.96
CA ASN A 133 -12.73 -11.22 -30.18
C ASN A 133 -13.78 -12.28 -29.86
N LYS A 134 -13.48 -13.20 -28.94
CA LYS A 134 -14.45 -14.17 -28.43
C LYS A 134 -15.65 -13.52 -27.75
N ALA A 135 -15.44 -12.46 -26.98
CA ALA A 135 -16.52 -11.74 -26.30
C ALA A 135 -17.46 -11.06 -27.33
N MET A 136 -16.90 -10.42 -28.36
CA MET A 136 -17.68 -9.84 -29.46
C MET A 136 -18.48 -10.90 -30.22
N GLU A 137 -17.86 -12.04 -30.53
CA GLU A 137 -18.57 -13.16 -31.17
C GLU A 137 -19.70 -13.71 -30.29
N ALA A 138 -19.45 -13.87 -28.99
CA ALA A 138 -20.46 -14.38 -28.05
C ALA A 138 -21.64 -13.43 -27.92
N MET A 139 -21.38 -12.12 -27.88
CA MET A 139 -22.41 -11.08 -27.85
C MET A 139 -23.22 -11.02 -29.15
N ALA A 140 -22.59 -11.26 -30.30
CA ALA A 140 -23.31 -11.30 -31.58
C ALA A 140 -24.21 -12.54 -31.73
N ARG A 141 -23.96 -13.60 -30.94
CA ARG A 141 -24.74 -14.85 -30.95
C ARG A 141 -25.87 -14.89 -29.90
N SER A 142 -25.81 -14.02 -28.89
CA SER A 142 -26.80 -13.93 -27.81
C SER A 142 -27.97 -13.06 -28.20
#